data_AF-A0AA91ZSF7-F1
#
_entry.id   AF-A0AA91ZSF7-F1
#
_cell.length_a   1.000
_cell.length_b   1.000
_cell.length_c   1.000
_cell.angle_alpha   90.00
_cell.angle_beta   90.00
_cell.angle_gamma   90.00
#
_symmetry.space_group_name_H-M   'P 1'
#
loop_
_entity.id
_entity.type
_entity.pdbx_description
1 polymer ?
#
loop_
_entity_poly.entity_id
_entity_poly.type
_entity_poly.pdbx_seq_one_letter_code
_entity_poly.pdbx_strand_id
1 'polypeptide(L)' 'MANTTENATQSLAFAKWKVRYEKNWCTNQQLCMVVELEQITEEEYKELTKLEYPSVQ' A
#
# COMPACT_ATOMS: atom_id res chain seq x y z
N MET A 1 -20.50 -3.23 -13.73
CA MET A 1 -19.43 -2.25 -13.48
C MET A 1 -19.49 -1.99 -11.98
N ALA A 2 -18.58 -2.58 -11.19
CA ALA A 2 -18.67 -2.54 -9.74
C ALA A 2 -18.24 -1.16 -9.23
N ASN A 3 -19.21 -0.41 -8.70
CA ASN A 3 -18.97 0.75 -7.85
C ASN A 3 -18.24 0.30 -6.58
N THR A 4 -17.34 1.13 -6.03
CA THR A 4 -17.36 1.54 -4.61
C THR A 4 -16.37 2.70 -4.43
N THR A 5 -16.91 3.92 -4.44
CA THR A 5 -16.38 5.04 -3.65
C THR A 5 -16.81 4.78 -2.22
N GLU A 6 -15.90 4.82 -1.23
CA GLU A 6 -16.11 4.90 0.24
C GLU A 6 -14.88 4.24 0.91
N ASN A 7 -14.18 4.73 1.92
CA ASN A 7 -14.40 5.80 2.89
C ASN A 7 -13.09 6.00 3.66
N ALA A 8 -12.90 7.17 4.26
CA ALA A 8 -11.72 7.58 5.02
C ALA A 8 -11.56 6.80 6.35
N THR A 9 -11.20 5.53 6.28
CA THR A 9 -10.68 4.72 7.38
C THR A 9 -9.48 3.98 6.79
N GLN A 10 -8.27 4.46 7.06
CA GLN A 10 -7.04 3.74 6.69
C GLN A 10 -7.22 2.27 7.05
N SER A 11 -7.06 1.38 6.07
CA SER A 11 -7.36 -0.03 6.25
C SER A 11 -6.49 -0.60 7.40
N LEU A 12 -7.00 -1.57 8.16
CA LEU A 12 -6.18 -2.29 9.15
C LEU A 12 -4.88 -2.84 8.53
N ALA A 13 -4.91 -3.16 7.25
CA ALA A 13 -3.76 -3.57 6.47
C ALA A 13 -2.74 -2.43 6.30
N PHE A 14 -3.17 -1.21 5.95
CA PHE A 14 -2.30 -0.05 5.85
C PHE A 14 -1.54 0.23 7.15
N ALA A 15 -2.24 0.29 8.28
CA ALA A 15 -1.59 0.54 9.58
C ALA A 15 -0.53 -0.53 9.91
N LYS A 16 -0.81 -1.81 9.58
CA LYS A 16 0.15 -2.91 9.74
C LYS A 16 1.37 -2.74 8.83
N TRP A 17 1.17 -2.38 7.56
CA TRP A 17 2.27 -2.21 6.60
C TRP A 17 3.09 -0.95 6.87
N LYS A 18 2.47 0.11 7.39
CA LYS A 18 3.16 1.29 7.91
C LYS A 18 4.16 0.96 9.00
N VAL A 19 3.73 0.23 10.03
CA VAL A 19 4.63 -0.20 11.10
C VAL A 19 5.76 -1.08 10.58
N ARG A 20 5.49 -1.96 9.60
CA ARG A 20 6.53 -2.79 8.97
C ARG A 20 7.54 -1.94 8.22
N TYR A 21 7.07 -0.97 7.45
CA TYR A 21 7.93 -0.07 6.68
C TYR A 21 8.79 0.80 7.60
N GLU A 22 8.19 1.44 8.60
CA GLU A 22 8.91 2.29 9.58
C GLU A 22 9.98 1.52 10.37
N LYS A 23 9.79 0.21 10.57
CA LYS A 23 10.76 -0.68 11.23
C LYS A 23 11.78 -1.31 10.29
N ASN A 24 11.79 -0.95 9.00
CA ASN A 24 12.60 -1.60 7.96
C ASN A 24 12.38 -3.13 7.90
N TRP A 25 11.16 -3.59 8.19
CA TRP A 25 10.77 -5.01 8.13
C TRP A 25 10.19 -5.42 6.77
N CYS A 26 10.10 -4.48 5.83
CA CYS A 26 9.81 -4.77 4.44
C CYS A 26 10.60 -3.84 3.51
N THR A 27 10.84 -4.30 2.29
CA THR A 27 11.42 -3.49 1.22
C THR A 27 10.33 -2.86 0.36
N ASN A 28 10.70 -1.84 -0.43
CA ASN A 28 9.79 -1.22 -1.39
C ASN A 28 9.24 -2.24 -2.40
N GLN A 29 10.08 -3.19 -2.85
CA GLN A 29 9.64 -4.25 -3.75
C GLN A 29 8.61 -5.19 -3.10
N GLN A 30 8.78 -5.51 -1.82
CA GLN A 30 7.78 -6.29 -1.08
C GLN A 30 6.48 -5.50 -0.92
N LEU A 31 6.54 -4.19 -0.68
CA LEU A 31 5.36 -3.34 -0.66
C LEU A 31 4.66 -3.30 -2.02
N CYS A 32 5.38 -3.40 -3.13
CA CYS A 32 4.75 -3.50 -4.45
C CYS A 32 3.91 -4.79 -4.59
N MET A 33 4.45 -5.93 -4.16
CA MET A 33 3.68 -7.19 -4.13
C MET A 33 2.45 -7.10 -3.23
N VAL A 34 2.52 -6.31 -2.16
CA VAL A 34 1.39 -6.09 -1.25
C VAL A 34 0.29 -5.27 -1.93
N VAL A 35 0.66 -4.32 -2.79
CA VAL A 35 -0.29 -3.61 -3.67
C VAL A 35 -0.93 -4.57 -4.67
N GLU A 36 -0.15 -5.42 -5.33
CA GLU A 36 -0.67 -6.45 -6.27
C GLU A 36 -1.63 -7.45 -5.60
N LEU A 37 -1.44 -7.72 -4.30
CA LEU A 37 -2.32 -8.56 -3.48
C LEU A 37 -3.53 -7.81 -2.92
N GLU A 38 -3.76 -6.57 -3.36
CA GLU A 38 -4.85 -5.69 -2.93
C GLU A 38 -4.90 -5.48 -1.40
N GLN A 39 -3.76 -5.66 -0.71
CA GLN A 39 -3.66 -5.47 0.74
C GLN A 39 -3.48 -3.98 1.09
N ILE A 40 -2.87 -3.21 0.20
CA ILE A 40 -2.80 -1.74 0.26
C ILE A 40 -3.02 -1.18 -1.15
N THR A 41 -3.43 0.08 -1.28
CA THR A 41 -3.59 0.72 -2.60
C THR A 41 -2.28 1.35 -3.11
N GLU A 42 -2.25 1.75 -4.38
CA GLU A 42 -1.13 2.50 -4.96
C GLU A 42 -0.90 3.84 -4.25
N GLU A 43 -1.98 4.52 -3.85
CA GLU A 43 -1.92 5.77 -3.08
C GLU A 43 -1.32 5.53 -1.68
N GLU A 44 -1.72 4.43 -1.03
CA GLU A 44 -1.18 4.02 0.27
C GLU A 44 0.31 3.67 0.16
N TYR A 45 0.72 2.96 -0.91
CA TYR A 45 2.13 2.71 -1.20
C TYR A 45 2.93 4.02 -1.33
N LYS A 46 2.37 5.00 -2.06
CA LYS A 46 2.97 6.32 -2.22
C LYS A 46 3.02 7.08 -0.90
N GLU A 47 2.01 6.95 -0.04
CA GLU A 47 2.01 7.55 1.29
C GLU A 47 3.12 6.97 2.17
N LEU A 48 3.34 5.65 2.12
CA LEU A 48 4.38 4.94 2.87
C LEU A 48 5.78 5.29 2.38
N THR A 49 6.03 5.08 1.09
CA THR A 49 7.39 5.10 0.53
C THR A 49 7.83 6.49 0.09
N LYS A 50 6.88 7.42 -0.12
CA LYS A 50 7.08 8.71 -0.81
C LYS A 50 7.62 8.56 -2.24
N LEU A 51 7.46 7.38 -2.83
CA LEU A 51 7.83 7.07 -4.19
C LEU A 51 6.56 6.80 -5.01
N GLU A 52 6.64 7.02 -6.32
CA GLU A 52 5.57 6.55 -7.22
C GLU A 52 5.56 5.02 -7.22
N TYR A 53 4.36 4.44 -7.29
CA TYR A 53 4.22 3.00 -7.48
C TYR A 53 4.83 2.63 -8.84
N PRO A 54 5.87 1.77 -8.88
CA PRO A 54 6.41 1.31 -10.13
C PRO A 54 5.34 0.42 -10.76
N SER A 55 4.61 0.95 -11.74
CA SER A 55 3.72 0.16 -12.58
C SER A 55 4.56 -0.97 -13.17
N VAL A 56 4.39 -2.18 -12.65
CA VAL A 56 5.00 -3.38 -13.20
C VAL A 56 4.25 -3.64 -14.49
N GLN A 57 4.78 -3.12 -15.60
CA GLN A 57 4.30 -3.42 -16.95
C GLN A 57 4.67 -4.85 -17.36
#